data_AF-A0A2C6MH92-F1
#
_entry.id   AF-A0A2C6MH92-F1
#
_cell.length_a   1.000
_cell.length_b   1.000
_cell.length_c   1.000
_cell.angle_alpha   90.00
_cell.angle_beta   90.00
_cell.angle_gamma   90.00
#
_symmetry.space_group_name_H-M   'P 1'
#
loop_
_entity.id
_entity.type
_entity.pdbx_description
1 polymer ?
#
loop_
_entity_poly.entity_id
_entity_poly.type
_entity_poly.pdbx_seq_one_letter_code
_entity_poly.pdbx_strand_id
1 'polypeptide(L)'
;MNFFGYFYSDSLAIKMTGSYPVSEAEAPELYAMVRKLSQRAGLPMPKIYIQPSQQPNAFATGRNPSHSAVAVTEGLLRLLSPSELEGVLAHELAHIKNRDVLVGTIAAALAGAISMMANVLQWGAIFGMGRSDDEEEGGGMVGGLIMAIVLPSSP
;
A
#
# COMPACT_ATOMS: atom_id res chain seq x y z
N MET A 1 10.58 -2.92 14.97
CA MET A 1 11.29 -2.42 13.78
C MET A 1 10.59 -1.15 13.31
N ASN A 2 11.32 -0.03 13.17
CA ASN A 2 10.79 1.34 13.07
C ASN A 2 9.90 1.59 11.84
N PHE A 3 8.62 1.21 11.88
CA PHE A 3 7.63 1.59 10.85
C PHE A 3 7.60 3.13 10.73
N PHE A 4 7.48 3.86 11.85
CA PHE A 4 7.45 5.33 11.89
C PHE A 4 8.68 6.05 11.30
N GLY A 5 9.87 5.44 11.37
CA GLY A 5 11.09 6.02 10.80
C GLY A 5 11.10 6.03 9.28
N TYR A 6 10.39 5.09 8.64
CA TYR A 6 10.32 4.97 7.19
C TYR A 6 9.29 5.92 6.56
N PHE A 7 8.23 6.31 7.29
CA PHE A 7 7.16 7.19 6.79
C PHE A 7 7.48 8.71 6.88
N TYR A 8 8.49 9.08 7.65
CA TYR A 8 8.98 10.46 7.79
C TYR A 8 10.31 10.71 7.07
N SER A 9 11.02 9.65 6.63
CA SER A 9 12.32 9.78 5.97
C SER A 9 12.23 10.34 4.55
N ASP A 10 11.11 10.17 3.86
CA ASP A 10 10.97 10.58 2.45
C ASP A 10 11.19 12.09 2.23
N SER A 11 10.48 12.91 3.01
CA SER A 11 10.69 14.36 3.01
C SER A 11 12.04 14.76 3.60
N LEU A 12 12.61 13.91 4.45
CA LEU A 12 13.90 14.12 5.08
C LEU A 12 15.04 13.83 4.10
N ALA A 13 14.94 12.80 3.26
CA ALA A 13 15.94 12.42 2.26
C ALA A 13 16.07 13.49 1.18
N ILE A 14 14.95 14.02 0.68
CA ILE A 14 14.95 15.15 -0.27
C ILE A 14 15.57 16.40 0.37
N LYS A 15 15.23 16.71 1.63
CA LYS A 15 15.81 17.86 2.35
C LYS A 15 17.30 17.68 2.66
N MET A 16 17.72 16.48 3.07
CA MET A 16 19.10 16.17 3.44
C MET A 16 20.04 16.19 2.24
N THR A 17 19.53 15.85 1.06
CA THR A 17 20.31 15.84 -0.19
C THR A 17 20.44 17.23 -0.83
N GLY A 18 19.74 18.25 -0.32
CA GLY A 18 19.68 19.57 -0.96
C GLY A 18 18.95 19.54 -2.30
N SER A 19 18.08 18.54 -2.50
CA SER A 19 17.31 18.41 -3.74
C SER A 19 16.29 19.54 -3.86
N TYR A 20 16.23 20.19 -5.02
CA TYR A 20 15.30 21.28 -5.31
C TYR A 20 14.21 20.80 -6.28
N PRO A 21 12.95 21.25 -6.08
CA PRO A 21 11.88 20.91 -7.01
C PRO A 21 12.14 21.60 -8.34
N VAL A 22 11.79 20.93 -9.43
CA VAL A 22 11.80 21.51 -10.77
C VAL A 22 10.41 21.49 -11.35
N SER A 23 10.09 22.47 -12.17
CA SER A 23 8.85 22.55 -12.96
C SER A 23 9.02 21.94 -14.35
N GLU A 24 7.91 21.68 -15.02
CA GLU A 24 7.93 21.18 -16.40
C GLU A 24 8.59 22.16 -17.37
N ALA A 25 8.50 23.46 -17.11
CA ALA A 25 9.18 24.47 -17.94
C ALA A 25 10.71 24.43 -17.78
N GLU A 26 11.19 24.09 -16.58
CA GLU A 26 12.64 24.01 -16.28
C GLU A 26 13.27 22.71 -16.77
N ALA A 27 12.53 21.59 -16.71
CA ALA A 27 13.04 20.27 -17.08
C ALA A 27 12.02 19.49 -17.96
N PRO A 28 11.68 19.97 -19.17
CA PRO A 28 10.59 19.43 -19.98
C PRO A 28 10.80 17.96 -20.37
N GLU A 29 12.02 17.58 -20.74
CA GLU A 29 12.34 16.21 -21.14
C GLU A 29 12.20 15.22 -19.98
N LEU A 30 12.70 15.59 -18.79
CA LEU A 30 12.58 14.77 -17.59
C LEU A 30 11.11 14.61 -17.19
N TYR A 31 10.34 15.70 -17.23
CA TYR A 31 8.90 15.66 -16.99
C TYR A 31 8.16 14.77 -17.98
N ALA A 32 8.49 14.85 -19.26
CA ALA A 32 7.89 14.01 -20.29
C ALA A 32 8.18 12.52 -20.08
N MET A 33 9.43 12.16 -19.75
CA MET A 33 9.82 10.79 -19.42
C MET A 33 9.05 10.26 -18.21
N VAL A 34 9.09 10.98 -17.09
CA VAL A 34 8.42 10.56 -15.85
C VAL A 34 6.91 10.48 -16.06
N ARG A 35 6.30 11.41 -16.80
CA ARG A 35 4.87 11.37 -17.14
C ARG A 35 4.51 10.12 -17.94
N LYS A 36 5.25 9.86 -19.03
CA LYS A 36 5.04 8.69 -19.89
C LYS A 36 5.13 7.40 -19.06
N LEU A 37 6.16 7.27 -18.24
CA LEU A 37 6.36 6.10 -17.38
C LEU A 37 5.26 5.96 -16.31
N SER A 38 4.90 7.05 -15.64
CA SER A 38 3.84 7.05 -14.62
C SER A 38 2.50 6.65 -15.21
N GLN A 39 2.14 7.19 -16.39
CA GLN A 39 0.93 6.81 -17.12
C GLN A 39 0.94 5.32 -17.49
N ARG A 40 2.04 4.81 -18.04
CA ARG A 40 2.18 3.37 -18.36
C ARG A 40 2.08 2.48 -17.12
N ALA A 41 2.58 2.95 -15.98
CA ALA A 41 2.51 2.23 -14.72
C ALA A 41 1.15 2.36 -14.01
N GLY A 42 0.27 3.27 -14.45
CA GLY A 42 -0.98 3.60 -13.77
C GLY A 42 -0.78 4.37 -12.46
N LEU A 43 0.29 5.16 -12.37
CA LEU A 43 0.64 5.97 -11.20
C LEU A 43 0.25 7.44 -11.40
N PRO A 44 -0.17 8.15 -10.34
CA PRO A 44 -0.22 9.60 -10.32
C PRO A 44 1.17 10.19 -10.63
N MET A 45 1.19 11.41 -11.17
CA MET A 45 2.45 12.09 -11.47
C MET A 45 3.22 12.40 -10.17
N PRO A 46 4.43 11.86 -9.96
CA PRO A 46 5.23 12.18 -8.79
C PRO A 46 5.80 13.60 -8.89
N LYS A 47 6.18 14.16 -7.75
CA LYS A 47 6.98 15.40 -7.72
C LYS A 47 8.39 15.10 -8.21
N ILE A 48 8.94 15.98 -9.05
CA ILE A 48 10.29 15.80 -9.61
C ILE A 48 11.25 16.78 -8.93
N TYR A 49 12.40 16.25 -8.55
CA TYR A 49 13.49 17.00 -7.94
C TYR A 49 14.80 16.76 -8.68
N ILE A 50 15.65 17.79 -8.71
CA ILE A 50 17.04 17.66 -9.12
C ILE A 50 17.93 17.87 -7.90
N GLN A 51 18.92 17.00 -7.75
CA GLN A 51 19.94 17.12 -6.73
C GLN A 51 21.22 17.71 -7.33
N PRO A 52 21.79 18.79 -6.77
CA PRO A 52 23.01 19.44 -7.27
C PRO A 52 24.27 18.64 -6.88
N SER A 53 24.36 17.39 -7.32
CA SER A 53 25.48 16.48 -7.07
C SER A 53 25.99 15.90 -8.38
N GLN A 54 27.32 15.81 -8.51
CA GLN A 54 27.99 15.16 -9.64
C GLN A 54 28.03 13.64 -9.50
N GLN A 55 27.79 13.12 -8.30
CA GLN A 55 27.75 11.68 -8.09
C GLN A 55 26.46 11.13 -8.74
N PRO A 56 26.56 10.24 -9.73
CA PRO A 56 25.38 9.72 -10.42
C PRO A 56 24.47 8.95 -9.46
N ASN A 57 23.23 9.40 -9.31
CA ASN A 57 22.22 8.71 -8.51
C ASN A 57 20.81 9.14 -8.91
N ALA A 58 19.83 8.27 -8.68
CA ALA A 58 18.41 8.57 -8.72
C ALA A 58 17.71 7.74 -7.64
N PHE A 59 16.64 8.27 -7.07
CA PHE A 59 15.82 7.51 -6.12
C PHE A 59 14.37 7.96 -6.16
N ALA A 60 13.48 7.00 -5.92
CA ALA A 60 12.05 7.24 -5.71
C ALA A 60 11.66 7.07 -4.24
N THR A 61 10.72 7.90 -3.80
CA THR A 61 10.29 7.98 -2.40
C THR A 61 8.82 8.38 -2.33
N GLY A 62 8.11 8.05 -1.25
CA GLY A 62 6.69 8.33 -1.14
C GLY A 62 5.93 7.40 -0.20
N ARG A 63 4.96 7.97 0.51
CA ARG A 63 4.09 7.25 1.45
C ARG A 63 3.08 6.35 0.74
N ASN A 64 2.65 6.78 -0.43
CA ASN A 64 1.74 6.08 -1.33
C ASN A 64 1.93 6.65 -2.75
N PRO A 65 1.36 6.02 -3.79
CA PRO A 65 1.49 6.48 -5.17
C PRO A 65 1.10 7.96 -5.39
N SER A 66 0.05 8.43 -4.70
CA SER A 66 -0.46 9.82 -4.80
C SER A 66 0.44 10.85 -4.11
N HIS A 67 1.33 10.42 -3.21
CA HIS A 67 2.27 11.26 -2.47
C HIS A 67 3.69 10.75 -2.66
N SER A 68 4.09 10.62 -3.92
CA SER A 68 5.40 10.17 -4.35
C SER A 68 6.25 11.30 -4.94
N ALA A 69 7.55 11.09 -4.91
CA ALA A 69 8.56 11.97 -5.46
C ALA A 69 9.71 11.15 -6.07
N VAL A 70 10.33 11.70 -7.10
CA VAL A 70 11.53 11.17 -7.74
C VAL A 70 12.59 12.26 -7.75
N ALA A 71 13.80 11.91 -7.33
CA ALA A 71 14.95 12.80 -7.36
C ALA A 71 16.05 12.21 -8.26
N VAL A 72 16.67 13.05 -9.07
CA VAL A 72 17.77 12.67 -9.96
C VAL A 72 18.93 13.64 -9.76
N THR A 73 20.17 13.15 -9.72
CA THR A 73 21.34 14.02 -9.61
C THR A 73 21.71 14.62 -10.97
N GLU A 74 22.26 15.85 -10.96
CA GLU A 74 22.78 16.46 -12.20
C GLU A 74 23.89 15.62 -12.85
N GLY A 75 24.68 14.90 -12.05
CA GLY A 75 25.67 13.94 -12.52
C GLY A 75 25.05 12.81 -13.34
N LEU A 76 23.91 12.27 -12.89
CA LEU A 76 23.21 11.21 -13.63
C LEU A 76 22.62 11.74 -14.94
N LEU A 77 22.01 12.93 -14.92
CA LEU A 77 21.43 13.57 -16.11
C LEU A 77 22.48 13.84 -17.19
N ARG A 78 23.72 14.16 -16.81
CA ARG A 78 24.84 14.36 -17.74
C ARG A 78 25.45 13.05 -18.24
N LEU A 79 25.38 11.98 -17.45
CA LEU A 79 26.06 10.72 -17.74
C LEU A 79 25.24 9.81 -18.66
N LEU A 80 23.93 9.73 -18.43
CA LEU A 80 23.07 8.77 -19.12
C LEU A 80 22.43 9.36 -20.38
N SER A 81 22.30 8.53 -21.41
CA SER A 81 21.42 8.83 -22.53
C SER A 81 19.94 8.85 -22.10
N PRO A 82 19.04 9.51 -22.87
CA PRO A 82 17.62 9.54 -22.54
C PRO A 82 16.99 8.15 -22.33
N SER A 83 17.39 7.15 -23.14
CA SER A 83 16.89 5.77 -23.01
C SER A 83 17.36 5.07 -21.73
N GLU A 84 18.61 5.30 -21.34
CA GLU A 84 19.16 4.72 -20.10
C GLU A 84 18.51 5.38 -18.88
N LEU A 85 18.33 6.70 -18.92
CA LEU A 85 17.63 7.43 -17.88
C LEU A 85 16.16 6.98 -17.76
N GLU A 86 15.46 6.77 -18.87
CA GLU A 86 14.09 6.23 -18.86
C GLU A 86 14.06 4.84 -18.19
N GLY A 87 15.06 3.99 -18.43
CA GLY A 87 15.19 2.69 -17.78
C GLY A 87 15.39 2.78 -16.25
N VAL A 88 16.28 3.68 -15.79
CA VAL A 88 16.50 3.92 -14.36
C VAL A 88 15.23 4.46 -13.70
N LEU A 89 14.58 5.46 -14.32
CA LEU A 89 13.33 6.04 -13.81
C LEU A 89 12.20 5.01 -13.76
N ALA A 90 12.11 4.10 -14.73
CA ALA A 90 11.12 3.03 -14.72
C ALA A 90 11.33 2.07 -13.55
N HIS A 91 12.59 1.72 -13.24
CA HIS A 91 12.93 0.91 -12.08
C HIS A 91 12.50 1.58 -10.77
N GLU A 92 12.83 2.87 -10.62
CA GLU A 92 12.49 3.64 -9.43
C GLU A 92 10.97 3.81 -9.26
N LEU A 93 10.22 4.08 -10.34
CA LEU A 93 8.76 4.16 -10.30
C LEU A 93 8.09 2.82 -9.96
N ALA A 94 8.67 1.70 -10.38
CA ALA A 94 8.16 0.37 -10.04
C ALA A 94 8.22 0.12 -8.52
N HIS A 95 9.23 0.66 -7.81
CA HIS A 95 9.30 0.59 -6.35
C HIS A 95 8.16 1.32 -5.67
N ILE A 96 7.74 2.48 -6.18
CA ILE A 96 6.56 3.21 -5.66
C ILE A 96 5.31 2.34 -5.82
N LYS A 97 5.10 1.76 -7.00
CA LYS A 97 3.92 0.92 -7.28
C LYS A 97 3.85 -0.32 -6.39
N ASN A 98 4.96 -1.05 -6.26
CA ASN A 98 4.98 -2.32 -5.54
C ASN A 98 4.78 -2.16 -4.02
N ARG A 99 5.19 -1.02 -3.44
CA ARG A 99 4.93 -0.72 -2.03
C ARG A 99 3.44 -0.59 -1.72
N ASP A 100 2.67 0.02 -2.62
CA ASP A 100 1.21 0.16 -2.46
C ASP A 100 0.52 -1.22 -2.46
N VAL A 101 0.89 -2.07 -3.42
CA VAL A 101 0.37 -3.44 -3.53
C VAL A 101 0.69 -4.25 -2.27
N LEU A 102 1.90 -4.13 -1.73
CA LEU A 102 2.30 -4.81 -0.50
C LEU A 102 1.44 -4.37 0.70
N VAL A 103 1.26 -3.06 0.89
CA VAL A 103 0.45 -2.52 1.99
C VAL A 103 -1.01 -2.96 1.86
N GLY A 104 -1.58 -2.89 0.66
CA GLY A 104 -2.94 -3.36 0.38
C GLY A 104 -3.11 -4.86 0.66
N THR A 105 -2.13 -5.67 0.29
CA THR A 105 -2.14 -7.12 0.55
C THR A 105 -2.10 -7.43 2.04
N ILE A 106 -1.24 -6.74 2.80
CA ILE A 106 -1.17 -6.89 4.27
C ILE A 106 -2.49 -6.46 4.92
N ALA A 107 -3.06 -5.33 4.50
CA ALA A 107 -4.33 -4.83 5.02
C ALA A 107 -5.48 -5.83 4.75
N ALA A 108 -5.56 -6.36 3.53
CA ALA A 108 -6.55 -7.37 3.16
C ALA A 108 -6.39 -8.67 3.97
N ALA A 109 -5.16 -9.13 4.18
CA ALA A 109 -4.89 -10.32 4.97
C ALA A 109 -5.35 -10.15 6.44
N LEU A 110 -5.06 -9.00 7.06
CA LEU A 110 -5.50 -8.69 8.42
C LEU A 110 -7.03 -8.59 8.51
N ALA A 111 -7.67 -7.93 7.54
CA ALA A 111 -9.14 -7.85 7.48
C ALA A 111 -9.78 -9.24 7.34
N GLY A 112 -9.18 -10.12 6.53
CA GLY A 112 -9.60 -11.52 6.41
C GLY A 112 -9.49 -12.29 7.72
N ALA A 113 -8.36 -12.16 8.43
CA ALA A 113 -8.15 -12.81 9.73
C ALA A 113 -9.17 -12.35 10.78
N ILE A 114 -9.41 -11.04 10.88
CA ILE A 114 -10.43 -10.47 11.79
C ILE A 114 -11.82 -10.97 11.43
N SER A 115 -12.16 -10.99 10.14
CA SER A 115 -13.47 -11.48 9.66
C SER A 115 -13.66 -12.95 9.99
N MET A 116 -12.62 -13.78 9.86
CA MET A 116 -12.67 -15.18 10.25
C MET A 116 -12.90 -15.35 11.75
N MET A 117 -12.19 -14.60 12.59
CA MET A 117 -12.41 -14.61 14.05
C MET A 117 -13.82 -14.18 14.43
N ALA A 118 -14.32 -13.09 13.84
CA ALA A 118 -15.68 -12.62 14.08
C ALA A 118 -16.73 -13.66 13.66
N ASN A 119 -16.53 -14.33 12.52
CA ASN A 119 -17.41 -15.43 12.09
C ASN A 119 -17.38 -16.60 13.09
N VAL A 120 -16.20 -17.04 13.54
CA VAL A 120 -16.10 -18.13 14.53
C VAL A 120 -16.78 -17.75 15.84
N LEU A 121 -16.60 -16.51 16.32
CA LEU A 121 -17.26 -16.03 17.54
C LEU A 121 -18.78 -15.93 17.37
N GLN A 122 -19.25 -15.40 16.24
CA GLN A 122 -20.67 -15.29 15.93
C GLN A 122 -21.33 -16.68 15.86
N TRP A 123 -20.73 -17.63 15.13
CA TRP A 123 -21.24 -18.99 15.05
C TRP A 123 -21.09 -19.75 16.36
N GLY A 124 -20.02 -19.52 17.12
CA GLY A 124 -19.86 -20.06 18.47
C GLY A 124 -20.90 -19.55 19.46
N ALA A 125 -21.36 -18.29 19.32
CA ALA A 125 -22.47 -17.75 20.10
C ALA A 125 -23.83 -18.32 19.66
N ILE A 126 -24.05 -18.49 18.35
CA ILE A 126 -25.29 -19.02 17.77
C ILE A 126 -25.45 -20.53 18.06
N PHE A 127 -24.39 -21.31 17.88
CA PHE A 127 -24.38 -22.76 18.06
C PHE A 127 -23.92 -23.22 19.45
N GLY A 128 -23.61 -22.28 20.35
CA GLY A 128 -23.42 -22.54 21.77
C GLY A 128 -22.09 -23.21 22.12
N MET A 129 -20.97 -22.47 22.05
CA MET A 129 -19.69 -22.83 22.68
C MET A 129 -19.56 -22.28 24.12
N GLY A 130 -20.69 -22.04 24.80
CA GLY A 130 -20.73 -21.42 26.13
C GLY A 130 -22.07 -21.57 26.86
N ARG A 131 -22.87 -22.59 26.53
CA ARG A 131 -24.03 -22.99 27.34
C ARG A 131 -23.70 -24.28 28.08
N SER A 132 -22.80 -24.15 29.05
CA SER A 132 -22.80 -25.04 30.21
C SER A 132 -23.93 -24.55 31.11
N ASP A 133 -25.17 -24.94 30.77
CA ASP A 133 -26.23 -25.01 31.76
C ASP A 133 -25.89 -26.24 32.60
N ASP A 134 -25.31 -26.01 33.77
CA ASP A 134 -25.62 -26.86 34.91
C ASP A 134 -27.12 -26.66 35.16
N GLU A 135 -27.95 -27.51 34.56
CA GLU A 135 -29.13 -28.07 35.19
C GLU A 135 -29.71 -29.17 34.29
N GLU A 136 -29.97 -30.30 34.94
CA GLU A 136 -30.57 -31.50 34.38
C GLU A 136 -31.85 -31.18 33.58
N GLU A 137 -31.84 -31.38 32.27
CA GLU A 137 -32.78 -32.26 31.56
C GLU A 137 -32.51 -32.19 30.05
N GLY A 138 -32.44 -33.37 29.42
CA GLY A 138 -31.97 -33.54 28.05
C GLY A 138 -32.80 -32.79 27.01
N GLY A 139 -32.14 -31.91 26.24
CA GLY A 139 -32.80 -31.28 25.08
C GLY A 139 -32.00 -30.25 24.29
N GLY A 140 -30.81 -29.83 24.74
CA GLY A 140 -30.16 -28.61 24.24
C GLY A 140 -29.75 -28.57 22.77
N MET A 141 -29.32 -29.68 22.16
CA MET A 141 -28.82 -29.65 20.77
C MET A 141 -29.89 -30.04 19.74
N VAL A 142 -30.80 -30.96 20.11
CA VAL A 142 -31.90 -31.40 19.24
C VAL A 142 -33.06 -30.40 19.26
N GLY A 143 -33.36 -29.79 20.42
CA GLY A 143 -34.42 -28.78 20.54
C GLY A 143 -34.15 -27.49 19.76
N GLY A 144 -32.88 -27.06 19.70
CA GLY A 144 -32.48 -25.87 18.93
C GLY A 144 -32.58 -26.05 17.41
N LEU A 145 -32.22 -27.23 16.90
CA LEU A 145 -32.36 -27.57 15.47
C LEU A 145 -33.82 -27.75 15.07
N ILE A 146 -34.65 -28.33 15.94
CA ILE A 146 -36.10 -28.44 15.69
C ILE A 146 -36.76 -27.07 15.67
N MET A 147 -36.42 -26.16 16.59
CA MET A 147 -36.96 -24.79 16.60
C MET A 147 -36.58 -23.99 15.35
N ALA A 148 -35.33 -24.13 14.85
CA ALA A 148 -34.89 -23.44 13.63
C ALA A 148 -35.61 -23.94 12.35
N ILE A 149 -36.05 -25.20 12.34
CA ILE A 149 -36.76 -25.82 11.21
C ILE A 149 -38.28 -25.60 11.30
N VAL A 150 -38.85 -25.51 12.51
CA VAL A 150 -40.31 -25.39 12.72
C VAL A 150 -40.81 -23.95 12.63
N LEU A 151 -39.98 -22.95 12.99
CA LEU A 151 -40.35 -21.53 12.98
C LEU A 151 -40.47 -20.79 11.62
N PRO A 152 -40.11 -21.32 10.42
CA PRO A 152 -40.26 -20.55 9.18
C PRO A 152 -41.69 -20.46 8.62
N SER A 153 -42.72 -21.01 9.28
CA SER A 153 -44.05 -21.16 8.64
C SER A 153 -45.27 -20.93 9.53
N SER A 154 -45.23 -19.91 10.39
CA SER A 154 -46.46 -19.35 10.96
C SER A 154 -46.54 -17.84 10.65
N PRO A 155 -47.62 -17.38 9.97
CA PRO A 155 -47.78 -16.03 9.42
C PRO A 155 -47.94 -14.92 10.47
#